data_AF-A0ABD2T0T6-F1
#
_entry.id   AF-A0ABD2T0T6-F1
#
_cell.length_a   1.000
_cell.length_b   1.000
_cell.length_c   1.000
_cell.angle_alpha   90.00
_cell.angle_beta   90.00
_cell.angle_gamma   90.00
#
_symmetry.space_group_name_H-M   'P 1'
#
loop_
_entity.id
_entity.type
_entity.pdbx_description
1 polymer ?
#
loop_
_entity_poly.entity_id
_entity_poly.type
_entity_poly.pdbx_seq_one_letter_code
_entity_poly.pdbx_strand_id
1 'polypeptide(L)'
;MPLWNRSYIHNIQVTFSEELGMQTSARYPKGYGILGDVVHSHIFQTVALLAMEPPVTLDGEDIRYEKVKVLKSIRKLGSSDVIVGHSKADSGSNFKDVENLMPTYFGAVLHIDNARWDGVPFLIKAGRGLKKNRVEIRIQFRHVPGNIYHKDGGGHMQDLVTNELILRDVPDEAILIRINNKIPGLGMNLEASELNLLYKDKYNVDVTDSYEQLLHDVIDGDNHLFMRSDEVEAAWNILSPVLSELDNNNVTLEHYEFGSKGPDKAGNLWAKHGVKWLDD
;
A
#
# COMPACT_ATOMS: atom_id res chain seq x y z
N MET A 1 5.91 21.28 -3.90
CA MET A 1 6.03 19.96 -4.57
C MET A 1 5.04 19.87 -5.74
N PRO A 2 5.44 20.24 -6.97
CA PRO A 2 4.49 20.31 -8.10
C PRO A 2 4.03 18.93 -8.59
N LEU A 3 4.83 17.87 -8.38
CA LEU A 3 4.53 16.52 -8.90
C LEU A 3 3.54 15.72 -8.04
N TRP A 4 3.20 16.18 -6.82
CA TRP A 4 2.44 15.40 -5.85
C TRP A 4 0.93 15.61 -5.94
N ASN A 5 0.35 15.39 -7.12
CA ASN A 5 -1.08 15.54 -7.36
C ASN A 5 -1.54 14.73 -8.57
N ARG A 6 -2.86 14.67 -8.75
CA ARG A 6 -3.55 13.97 -9.85
C ARG A 6 -3.10 14.31 -11.26
N SER A 7 -2.49 15.48 -11.50
CA SER A 7 -2.01 15.87 -12.83
C SER A 7 -0.78 15.09 -13.25
N TYR A 8 0.00 14.59 -12.29
CA TYR A 8 1.25 13.87 -12.54
C TYR A 8 1.20 12.44 -12.05
N ILE A 9 0.45 12.14 -10.99
CA ILE A 9 0.31 10.80 -10.44
C ILE A 9 -0.85 10.09 -11.13
N HIS A 10 -0.59 8.88 -11.62
CA HIS A 10 -1.58 8.01 -12.23
C HIS A 10 -2.29 7.15 -11.17
N ASN A 11 -1.51 6.48 -10.31
CA ASN A 11 -2.02 5.68 -9.20
C ASN A 11 -0.99 5.56 -8.08
N ILE A 12 -1.45 5.11 -6.92
CA ILE A 12 -0.64 4.80 -5.75
C ILE A 12 -0.94 3.36 -5.34
N GLN A 13 0.10 2.57 -5.08
CA GLN A 13 0.01 1.19 -4.63
C GLN A 13 0.65 1.09 -3.25
N VAL A 14 -0.10 0.62 -2.26
CA VAL A 14 0.40 0.37 -0.89
C VAL A 14 0.40 -1.13 -0.66
N THR A 15 1.58 -1.70 -0.42
CA THR A 15 1.79 -3.13 -0.22
C THR A 15 2.16 -3.39 1.23
N PHE A 16 1.45 -4.30 1.85
CA PHE A 16 1.86 -5.01 3.06
C PHE A 16 1.71 -6.50 2.79
N SER A 17 2.81 -7.23 2.85
CA SER A 17 2.85 -8.64 2.51
C SER A 17 3.75 -9.33 3.52
N GLU A 18 3.22 -10.29 4.26
CA GLU A 18 4.01 -11.11 5.18
C GLU A 18 4.09 -12.54 4.67
N GLU A 19 5.28 -13.12 4.69
CA GLU A 19 5.50 -14.54 4.37
C GLU A 19 5.07 -15.45 5.52
N LEU A 20 5.13 -14.96 6.76
CA LEU A 20 4.89 -15.77 7.95
C LEU A 20 3.49 -16.40 7.91
N GLY A 21 3.43 -17.71 8.12
CA GLY A 21 2.20 -18.42 8.43
C GLY A 21 1.57 -17.94 9.74
N MET A 22 0.32 -18.33 9.98
CA MET A 22 -0.39 -18.15 11.26
C MET A 22 0.33 -18.89 12.40
N GLN A 23 1.56 -18.54 12.73
CA GLN A 23 2.25 -19.00 13.93
C GLN A 23 2.79 -17.80 14.68
N THR A 24 2.34 -17.71 15.94
CA THR A 24 2.71 -16.73 16.98
C THR A 24 2.01 -15.38 16.98
N SER A 25 0.68 -15.38 16.85
CA SER A 25 -0.13 -14.63 17.82
C SER A 25 -1.33 -15.44 18.26
N ALA A 26 -1.06 -16.60 18.84
CA ALA A 26 -2.02 -17.41 19.59
C ALA A 26 -2.34 -16.77 20.97
N ARG A 27 -2.57 -15.46 20.99
CA ARG A 27 -3.26 -14.76 22.08
C ARG A 27 -4.21 -13.74 21.48
N TYR A 28 -5.34 -14.28 21.04
CA TYR A 28 -6.54 -13.59 20.56
C TYR A 28 -6.40 -12.91 19.19
N PRO A 29 -6.87 -13.54 18.08
CA PRO A 29 -7.22 -12.77 16.90
C PRO A 29 -8.30 -11.75 17.32
N LYS A 30 -7.97 -10.46 17.31
CA LYS A 30 -8.96 -9.41 17.55
C LYS A 30 -9.91 -9.38 16.36
N GLY A 31 -11.13 -9.85 16.57
CA GLY A 31 -12.37 -9.57 15.81
C GLY A 31 -12.37 -9.82 14.29
N TYR A 32 -11.52 -9.15 13.53
CA TYR A 32 -11.62 -8.97 12.08
C TYR A 32 -10.34 -9.32 11.30
N GLY A 33 -9.38 -10.02 11.92
CA GLY A 33 -8.15 -10.48 11.27
C GLY A 33 -7.28 -9.32 10.75
N ILE A 34 -6.77 -9.44 9.51
CA ILE A 34 -5.87 -8.44 8.93
C ILE A 34 -6.48 -7.02 8.88
N LEU A 35 -7.82 -6.92 8.79
CA LEU A 35 -8.52 -5.64 8.78
C LEU A 35 -8.31 -4.86 10.08
N GLY A 36 -8.42 -5.56 11.22
CA GLY A 36 -8.24 -4.98 12.54
C GLY A 36 -6.78 -4.85 12.98
N ASP A 37 -5.91 -5.73 12.48
CA ASP A 37 -4.51 -5.77 12.89
C ASP A 37 -3.63 -4.77 12.10
N VAL A 38 -3.87 -4.64 10.80
CA VAL A 38 -2.95 -3.95 9.87
C VAL A 38 -3.63 -2.86 9.07
N VAL A 39 -4.83 -3.12 8.55
CA VAL A 39 -5.47 -2.19 7.61
C VAL A 39 -5.94 -0.91 8.32
N HIS A 40 -6.66 -1.06 9.44
CA HIS A 40 -7.20 0.06 10.21
C HIS A 40 -6.11 1.05 10.66
N SER A 41 -4.96 0.54 11.09
CA SER A 41 -3.85 1.33 11.62
C SER A 41 -2.81 1.61 10.53
N HIS A 42 -1.92 0.66 10.26
CA HIS A 42 -0.71 0.84 9.46
C HIS A 42 -1.01 1.31 8.02
N ILE A 43 -1.95 0.67 7.34
CA ILE A 43 -2.29 1.04 5.95
C ILE A 43 -2.92 2.43 5.90
N PHE A 44 -3.93 2.70 6.72
CA PHE A 44 -4.60 4.00 6.66
C PHE A 44 -3.74 5.14 7.20
N GLN A 45 -2.87 4.90 8.18
CA GLN A 45 -1.87 5.89 8.57
C GLN A 45 -0.90 6.19 7.42
N THR A 46 -0.43 5.16 6.71
CA THR A 46 0.43 5.31 5.54
C THR A 46 -0.26 6.12 4.44
N VAL A 47 -1.51 5.78 4.11
CA VAL A 47 -2.33 6.52 3.14
C VAL A 47 -2.54 7.96 3.58
N ALA A 48 -2.84 8.21 4.86
CA ALA A 48 -3.06 9.54 5.40
C ALA A 48 -1.79 10.41 5.29
N LEU A 49 -0.63 9.90 5.68
CA LEU A 49 0.66 10.60 5.57
C LEU A 49 1.03 10.90 4.12
N LEU A 50 0.76 9.95 3.20
CA LEU A 50 1.07 10.11 1.78
C LEU A 50 0.17 11.15 1.11
N ALA A 51 -1.10 11.20 1.52
CA ALA A 51 -2.15 11.95 0.84
C ALA A 51 -2.49 13.30 1.49
N MET A 52 -1.97 13.59 2.68
CA MET A 52 -2.28 14.83 3.40
C MET A 52 -1.81 16.09 2.66
N GLU A 53 -2.49 17.20 2.93
CA GLU A 53 -1.98 18.51 2.54
C GLU A 53 -0.78 18.88 3.42
N PRO A 54 0.10 19.79 2.99
CA PRO A 54 1.13 20.33 3.85
C PRO A 54 0.49 20.93 5.11
N PRO A 55 0.88 20.47 6.32
CA PRO A 55 0.35 21.02 7.57
C PRO A 55 0.83 22.46 7.76
N VAL A 56 0.13 23.20 8.62
CA VAL A 56 0.47 24.61 8.93
C VAL A 56 1.85 24.69 9.59
N THR A 57 2.13 23.77 10.51
CA THR A 57 3.43 23.60 11.15
C THR A 57 3.80 22.11 11.25
N LEU A 58 4.98 21.82 11.81
CA LEU A 58 5.40 20.46 12.15
C LEU A 58 4.91 20.02 13.54
N ASP A 59 4.05 20.81 14.18
CA ASP A 59 3.38 20.41 15.41
C ASP A 59 2.50 19.16 15.17
N GLY A 60 2.50 18.24 16.13
CA GLY A 60 1.79 16.99 16.00
C GLY A 60 0.28 17.15 15.86
N GLU A 61 -0.35 18.19 16.41
CA GLU A 61 -1.78 18.46 16.18
C GLU A 61 -2.05 18.89 14.73
N ASP A 62 -1.22 19.79 14.18
CA ASP A 62 -1.36 20.27 12.78
C ASP A 62 -1.22 19.13 11.77
N ILE A 63 -0.26 18.22 12.00
CA ILE A 63 -0.07 17.01 11.19
C ILE A 63 -1.32 16.11 11.28
N ARG A 64 -1.81 15.87 12.49
CA ARG A 64 -2.97 14.99 12.72
C ARG A 64 -4.25 15.55 12.12
N TYR A 65 -4.44 16.87 12.12
CA TYR A 65 -5.58 17.50 11.43
C TYR A 65 -5.60 17.18 9.94
N GLU A 66 -4.47 17.30 9.25
CA GLU A 66 -4.41 17.00 7.82
C GLU A 66 -4.56 15.49 7.55
N LYS A 67 -4.05 14.61 8.41
CA LYS A 67 -4.29 13.16 8.33
C LYS A 67 -5.78 12.82 8.45
N VAL A 68 -6.47 13.33 9.48
CA VAL A 68 -7.92 13.08 9.70
C VAL A 68 -8.75 13.56 8.52
N LYS A 69 -8.42 14.72 7.96
CA LYS A 69 -9.10 15.31 6.80
C LYS A 69 -9.01 14.40 5.57
N VAL A 70 -7.85 13.78 5.31
CA VAL A 70 -7.72 12.77 4.25
C VAL A 70 -8.60 11.57 4.55
N LEU A 71 -8.51 10.99 5.76
CA LEU A 71 -9.29 9.80 6.12
C LEU A 71 -10.80 10.03 5.95
N LYS A 72 -11.30 11.20 6.36
CA LYS A 72 -12.70 11.60 6.17
C LYS A 72 -13.09 11.84 4.70
N SER A 73 -12.10 12.10 3.84
CA SER A 73 -12.29 12.27 2.39
C SER A 73 -12.22 10.94 1.63
N ILE A 74 -11.86 9.83 2.27
CA ILE A 74 -11.88 8.52 1.63
C ILE A 74 -13.34 8.09 1.43
N ARG A 75 -13.69 7.81 0.18
CA ARG A 75 -15.01 7.29 -0.18
C ARG A 75 -15.25 5.95 0.51
N LYS A 76 -16.47 5.76 1.02
CA LYS A 76 -16.89 4.48 1.58
C LYS A 76 -16.73 3.36 0.55
N LEU A 77 -16.14 2.26 1.00
CA LEU A 77 -15.87 1.09 0.16
C LEU A 77 -17.16 0.39 -0.23
N GLY A 78 -17.35 0.16 -1.54
CA GLY A 78 -18.37 -0.74 -2.05
C GLY A 78 -17.84 -2.16 -2.25
N SER A 79 -18.73 -3.15 -2.36
CA SER A 79 -18.35 -4.56 -2.54
C SER A 79 -17.59 -4.82 -3.85
N SER A 80 -17.68 -3.93 -4.85
CA SER A 80 -16.92 -4.00 -6.10
C SER A 80 -15.47 -3.55 -5.99
N ASP A 81 -15.15 -2.79 -4.94
CA ASP A 81 -13.87 -2.10 -4.74
C ASP A 81 -12.96 -2.88 -3.80
N VAL A 82 -13.46 -3.97 -3.21
CA VAL A 82 -12.81 -4.74 -2.14
C VAL A 82 -12.81 -6.23 -2.48
N ILE A 83 -11.70 -6.88 -2.16
CA ILE A 83 -11.51 -8.32 -2.15
C ILE A 83 -11.00 -8.69 -0.77
N VAL A 84 -11.78 -9.50 -0.05
CA VAL A 84 -11.37 -10.07 1.23
C VAL A 84 -11.02 -11.54 1.00
N GLY A 85 -9.88 -11.99 1.53
CA GLY A 85 -9.41 -13.35 1.31
C GLY A 85 -8.95 -14.05 2.58
N HIS A 86 -8.87 -15.37 2.47
CA HIS A 86 -8.39 -16.26 3.53
C HIS A 86 -7.37 -17.25 2.97
N SER A 87 -6.18 -17.30 3.56
CA SER A 87 -5.13 -18.24 3.18
C SER A 87 -5.59 -19.65 3.54
N LYS A 88 -5.46 -20.58 2.60
CA LYS A 88 -5.56 -22.00 2.95
C LYS A 88 -4.43 -22.37 3.91
N ALA A 89 -4.69 -23.36 4.77
CA ALA A 89 -3.72 -23.89 5.70
C ALA A 89 -2.48 -24.37 4.92
N ASP A 90 -1.29 -24.12 5.48
CA ASP A 90 -0.07 -24.75 4.98
C ASP A 90 -0.22 -26.27 5.12
N SER A 91 0.25 -27.04 4.13
CA SER A 91 0.06 -28.49 4.03
C SER A 91 0.64 -29.27 5.23
N GLY A 92 1.49 -28.62 6.04
CA GLY A 92 2.04 -29.15 7.29
C GLY A 92 1.35 -28.67 8.58
N SER A 93 0.33 -27.82 8.50
CA SER A 93 -0.32 -27.21 9.68
C SER A 93 -1.63 -27.94 10.03
N ASN A 94 -1.66 -28.58 11.20
CA ASN A 94 -2.80 -29.37 11.70
C ASN A 94 -3.98 -28.52 12.24
N PHE A 95 -4.17 -27.29 11.75
CA PHE A 95 -5.24 -26.42 12.22
C PHE A 95 -6.54 -26.69 11.45
N LYS A 96 -7.31 -27.65 11.96
CA LYS A 96 -8.74 -27.78 11.67
C LYS A 96 -9.53 -26.75 12.49
N ASP A 97 -9.36 -25.47 12.24
CA ASP A 97 -10.29 -24.46 12.75
C ASP A 97 -11.25 -24.05 11.62
N VAL A 98 -12.29 -24.88 11.45
CA VAL A 98 -13.34 -24.72 10.43
C VAL A 98 -14.46 -23.79 10.92
N GLU A 99 -14.36 -23.20 12.11
CA GLU A 99 -15.48 -22.45 12.71
C GLU A 99 -15.32 -20.92 12.71
N ASN A 100 -14.16 -20.35 12.35
CA ASN A 100 -14.04 -18.89 12.24
C ASN A 100 -12.97 -18.45 11.22
N LEU A 101 -13.33 -18.47 9.93
CA LEU A 101 -12.45 -18.02 8.84
C LEU A 101 -12.27 -16.50 8.91
N MET A 102 -11.21 -16.06 9.59
CA MET A 102 -10.87 -14.64 9.66
C MET A 102 -10.17 -14.17 8.38
N PRO A 103 -10.42 -12.93 7.92
CA PRO A 103 -9.68 -12.34 6.81
C PRO A 103 -8.17 -12.33 7.05
N THR A 104 -7.41 -12.92 6.12
CA THR A 104 -5.93 -12.85 6.10
C THR A 104 -5.40 -12.03 4.92
N TYR A 105 -6.29 -11.60 4.03
CA TYR A 105 -5.98 -10.76 2.88
C TYR A 105 -7.04 -9.67 2.71
N PHE A 106 -6.59 -8.46 2.38
CA PHE A 106 -7.41 -7.32 2.00
C PHE A 106 -6.81 -6.66 0.77
N GLY A 107 -7.54 -6.76 -0.33
CA GLY A 107 -7.30 -5.99 -1.55
C GLY A 107 -8.37 -4.91 -1.67
N ALA A 108 -8.00 -3.64 -1.85
CA ALA A 108 -8.98 -2.58 -2.03
C ALA A 108 -8.52 -1.48 -2.98
N VAL A 109 -9.47 -0.77 -3.58
CA VAL A 109 -9.21 0.47 -4.31
C VAL A 109 -9.89 1.62 -3.59
N LEU A 110 -9.10 2.47 -2.94
CA LEU A 110 -9.58 3.66 -2.27
C LEU A 110 -9.60 4.84 -3.24
N HIS A 111 -10.60 5.70 -3.08
CA HIS A 111 -10.69 6.98 -3.77
C HIS A 111 -10.79 8.08 -2.72
N ILE A 112 -9.96 9.11 -2.85
CA ILE A 112 -9.93 10.27 -1.94
C ILE A 112 -10.60 11.43 -2.65
N ASP A 113 -11.79 11.81 -2.18
CA ASP A 113 -12.63 12.83 -2.79
C ASP A 113 -12.15 14.23 -2.37
N ASN A 114 -11.02 14.67 -2.93
CA ASN A 114 -10.48 16.02 -2.76
C ASN A 114 -9.79 16.54 -4.04
N ALA A 115 -9.47 17.83 -4.08
CA ALA A 115 -8.90 18.46 -5.28
C ALA A 115 -7.55 17.86 -5.73
N ARG A 116 -6.73 17.37 -4.78
CA ARG A 116 -5.40 16.83 -5.06
C ARG A 116 -5.46 15.43 -5.69
N TRP A 117 -6.39 14.60 -5.21
CA TRP A 117 -6.44 13.16 -5.50
C TRP A 117 -7.65 12.72 -6.32
N ASP A 118 -8.53 13.64 -6.70
CA ASP A 118 -9.69 13.34 -7.54
C ASP A 118 -9.29 12.55 -8.82
N GLY A 119 -9.83 11.34 -8.95
CA GLY A 119 -9.57 10.41 -10.04
C GLY A 119 -8.29 9.59 -9.93
N VAL A 120 -7.52 9.70 -8.84
CA VAL A 120 -6.33 8.86 -8.59
C VAL A 120 -6.71 7.69 -7.69
N PRO A 121 -6.63 6.43 -8.17
CA PRO A 121 -6.88 5.26 -7.34
C PRO A 121 -5.70 4.98 -6.40
N PHE A 122 -6.01 4.67 -5.15
CA PHE A 122 -5.08 4.14 -4.14
C PHE A 122 -5.36 2.64 -3.99
N LEU A 123 -4.51 1.81 -4.60
CA LEU A 123 -4.64 0.37 -4.58
C LEU A 123 -3.91 -0.18 -3.35
N ILE A 124 -4.63 -0.92 -2.53
CA ILE A 124 -4.15 -1.48 -1.27
C ILE A 124 -4.05 -3.00 -1.43
N LYS A 125 -2.88 -3.55 -1.16
CA LYS A 125 -2.66 -5.00 -1.06
C LYS A 125 -2.06 -5.29 0.31
N ALA A 126 -2.89 -5.80 1.22
CA ALA A 126 -2.46 -6.26 2.53
C ALA A 126 -2.72 -7.77 2.66
N GLY A 127 -1.72 -8.56 3.03
CA GLY A 127 -1.92 -10.00 3.22
C GLY A 127 -0.86 -10.69 4.06
N ARG A 128 -1.28 -11.74 4.76
CA ARG A 128 -0.41 -12.69 5.47
C ARG A 128 -0.33 -14.01 4.69
N GLY A 129 0.78 -14.74 4.85
CA GLY A 129 1.03 -15.98 4.11
C GLY A 129 1.17 -15.77 2.60
N LEU A 130 1.73 -14.64 2.19
CA LEU A 130 2.03 -14.31 0.81
C LEU A 130 3.45 -14.72 0.43
N LYS A 131 3.75 -14.80 -0.88
CA LYS A 131 5.03 -15.30 -1.43
C LYS A 131 6.30 -14.63 -0.86
N LYS A 132 6.23 -13.34 -0.50
CA LYS A 132 7.39 -12.55 -0.08
C LYS A 132 7.00 -11.60 1.04
N ASN A 133 7.90 -11.41 2.01
CA ASN A 133 7.77 -10.31 2.96
C ASN A 133 8.06 -8.97 2.25
N ARG A 134 7.14 -8.01 2.28
CA ARG A 134 7.28 -6.71 1.64
C ARG A 134 6.37 -5.65 2.25
N VAL A 135 6.95 -4.52 2.61
CA VAL A 135 6.23 -3.29 2.97
C VAL A 135 6.74 -2.17 2.06
N GLU A 136 5.88 -1.67 1.17
CA GLU A 136 6.30 -0.78 0.08
C GLU A 136 5.16 0.11 -0.40
N ILE A 137 5.47 1.36 -0.72
CA ILE A 137 4.59 2.30 -1.41
C ILE A 137 5.17 2.54 -2.80
N ARG A 138 4.38 2.31 -3.85
CA ARG A 138 4.75 2.61 -5.23
C ARG A 138 3.82 3.69 -5.77
N ILE A 139 4.42 4.78 -6.24
CA ILE A 139 3.72 5.92 -6.85
C ILE A 139 4.05 5.90 -8.33
N GLN A 140 3.04 5.59 -9.15
CA GLN A 140 3.19 5.53 -10.59
C GLN A 140 2.80 6.87 -11.20
N PHE A 141 3.70 7.47 -11.96
CA PHE A 141 3.44 8.74 -12.66
C PHE A 141 2.68 8.49 -13.97
N ARG A 142 2.01 9.53 -14.47
CA ARG A 142 1.36 9.52 -15.78
C ARG A 142 2.39 9.48 -16.91
N HIS A 143 1.97 8.97 -18.05
CA HIS A 143 2.78 9.00 -19.25
C HIS A 143 3.09 10.45 -19.68
N VAL A 144 4.28 10.66 -20.23
CA VAL A 144 4.70 11.98 -20.74
C VAL A 144 3.91 12.31 -22.00
N PRO A 145 3.12 13.40 -22.02
CA PRO A 145 2.38 13.78 -23.23
C PRO A 145 3.31 14.05 -24.41
N GLY A 146 2.90 13.62 -25.61
CA GLY A 146 3.64 13.93 -26.84
C GLY A 146 4.97 13.19 -26.99
N ASN A 147 5.11 12.00 -26.38
CA ASN A 147 6.31 11.19 -26.46
C ASN A 147 6.74 10.94 -27.93
N ILE A 148 7.87 11.53 -28.32
CA ILE A 148 8.42 11.47 -29.68
C ILE A 148 9.19 10.18 -29.95
N TYR A 149 9.55 9.43 -28.92
CA TYR A 149 10.33 8.20 -29.03
C TYR A 149 9.54 7.02 -29.62
N HIS A 150 8.23 7.17 -29.84
CA HIS A 150 7.40 6.15 -30.51
C HIS A 150 7.54 6.13 -32.03
N LYS A 151 8.13 7.16 -32.66
CA LYS A 151 8.04 7.36 -34.12
C LYS A 151 9.14 6.69 -34.94
N ASP A 152 10.29 6.38 -34.35
CA ASP A 152 11.47 5.93 -35.11
C ASP A 152 11.65 4.40 -35.07
N GLY A 153 10.67 3.67 -35.62
CA GLY A 153 10.84 2.41 -36.38
C GLY A 153 11.73 1.25 -35.87
N GLY A 154 12.19 1.25 -34.61
CA GLY A 154 13.14 0.27 -34.09
C GLY A 154 12.69 -0.36 -32.78
N GLY A 155 11.90 -1.44 -32.86
CA GLY A 155 11.75 -2.46 -31.81
C GLY A 155 11.00 -2.08 -30.53
N HIS A 156 9.80 -2.64 -30.34
CA HIS A 156 9.13 -2.85 -29.03
C HIS A 156 9.09 -1.66 -28.03
N MET A 157 8.88 -0.43 -28.48
CA MET A 157 8.77 0.76 -27.59
C MET A 157 7.33 1.08 -27.15
N GLN A 158 6.40 0.11 -27.19
CA GLN A 158 4.99 0.34 -26.85
C GLN A 158 4.73 0.36 -25.33
N ASP A 159 5.67 -0.17 -24.54
CA ASP A 159 5.61 -0.29 -23.08
C ASP A 159 6.73 0.51 -22.39
N LEU A 160 7.00 1.75 -22.81
CA LEU A 160 7.87 2.63 -22.00
C LEU A 160 7.24 2.78 -20.62
N VAL A 161 7.88 2.12 -19.64
CA VAL A 161 7.42 2.07 -18.26
C VAL A 161 7.30 3.50 -17.76
N THR A 162 6.12 3.86 -17.26
CA THR A 162 5.92 5.15 -16.59
C THR A 162 6.94 5.32 -15.47
N ASN A 163 7.37 6.55 -15.20
CA ASN A 163 8.25 6.76 -14.06
C ASN A 163 7.55 6.28 -12.77
N GLU A 164 8.32 5.75 -11.83
CA GLU A 164 7.82 5.29 -10.54
C GLU A 164 8.70 5.80 -9.41
N LEU A 165 8.09 6.23 -8.31
CA LEU A 165 8.78 6.42 -7.04
C LEU A 165 8.37 5.29 -6.12
N ILE A 166 9.35 4.58 -5.58
CA ILE A 166 9.16 3.42 -4.70
C ILE A 166 9.78 3.76 -3.35
N LEU A 167 8.96 3.75 -2.31
CA LEU A 167 9.36 3.88 -0.92
C LEU A 167 9.23 2.50 -0.29
N ARG A 168 10.35 1.83 -0.07
CA ARG A 168 10.39 0.48 0.47
C ARG A 168 10.88 0.53 1.91
N ASP A 169 10.12 -0.10 2.78
CA ASP A 169 10.44 -0.28 4.19
C ASP A 169 11.01 -1.69 4.40
N VAL A 170 10.34 -2.71 3.86
CA VAL A 170 10.78 -4.11 3.95
C VAL A 170 10.74 -4.78 2.58
N PRO A 171 11.73 -5.62 2.21
CA PRO A 171 13.03 -5.82 2.87
C PRO A 171 14.02 -4.72 2.48
N ASP A 172 14.92 -4.35 3.38
CA ASP A 172 15.92 -3.29 3.24
C ASP A 172 15.31 -1.93 2.84
N GLU A 173 15.39 -0.96 3.75
CA GLU A 173 14.86 0.38 3.57
C GLU A 173 15.52 1.06 2.37
N ALA A 174 14.68 1.52 1.44
CA ALA A 174 15.14 2.07 0.18
C ALA A 174 14.18 3.12 -0.40
N ILE A 175 14.77 4.11 -1.05
CA ILE A 175 14.04 5.02 -1.95
C ILE A 175 14.56 4.74 -3.36
N LEU A 176 13.66 4.27 -4.24
CA LEU A 176 13.99 3.93 -5.62
C LEU A 176 13.19 4.82 -6.57
N ILE A 177 13.82 5.29 -7.63
CA ILE A 177 13.17 6.03 -8.71
C ILE A 177 13.42 5.28 -10.00
N ARG A 178 12.35 4.75 -10.60
CA ARG A 178 12.40 4.14 -11.92
C ARG A 178 12.17 5.21 -12.98
N ILE A 179 13.12 5.38 -13.88
CA ILE A 179 13.08 6.36 -14.97
C ILE A 179 13.48 5.72 -16.29
N ASN A 180 13.01 6.28 -17.40
CA ASN A 180 13.51 5.89 -18.72
C ASN A 180 14.82 6.61 -19.00
N ASN A 181 15.87 5.85 -19.34
CA ASN A 181 17.19 6.36 -19.70
C ASN A 181 17.63 5.81 -21.05
N LYS A 182 18.49 6.54 -21.76
CA LYS A 182 19.11 6.04 -22.99
C LYS A 182 20.09 4.93 -22.64
N ILE A 183 19.97 3.79 -23.32
CA ILE A 183 20.96 2.73 -23.24
C ILE A 183 22.32 3.28 -23.73
N PRO A 184 23.40 3.19 -22.93
CA PRO A 184 24.72 3.60 -23.37
C PRO A 184 25.13 2.91 -24.68
N GLY A 185 25.42 3.70 -25.71
CA GLY A 185 25.77 3.17 -27.02
C GLY A 185 25.40 4.10 -28.18
N LEU A 186 25.59 3.58 -29.40
CA LEU A 186 25.38 4.30 -30.66
C LEU A 186 23.91 4.40 -31.08
N GLY A 187 23.02 3.58 -30.52
CA GLY A 187 21.58 3.60 -30.81
C GLY A 187 20.78 4.60 -29.97
N MET A 188 19.54 4.88 -30.37
CA MET A 188 18.59 5.71 -29.62
C MET A 188 17.52 4.83 -28.95
N ASN A 189 17.97 3.84 -28.20
CA ASN A 189 17.08 2.94 -27.47
C ASN A 189 16.98 3.42 -26.02
N LEU A 190 15.77 3.36 -25.47
CA LEU A 190 15.49 3.69 -24.08
C LEU A 190 15.25 2.39 -23.29
N GLU A 191 15.69 2.39 -22.03
CA GLU A 191 15.43 1.33 -21.06
C GLU A 191 15.00 1.95 -19.74
N ALA A 192 14.15 1.26 -18.99
CA ALA A 192 13.81 1.66 -17.63
C ALA A 192 14.99 1.35 -16.69
N SER A 193 15.68 2.39 -16.21
CA SER A 193 16.74 2.30 -15.22
C SER A 193 16.25 2.71 -13.83
N GLU A 194 16.92 2.23 -12.79
CA GLU A 194 16.62 2.57 -11.40
C GLU A 194 17.72 3.47 -10.81
N LEU A 195 17.30 4.57 -10.19
CA LEU A 195 18.12 5.35 -9.29
C LEU A 195 17.76 4.95 -7.86
N ASN A 196 18.73 4.53 -7.06
CA ASN A 196 18.48 3.98 -5.73
C ASN A 196 19.23 4.73 -4.63
N LEU A 197 18.57 4.93 -3.50
CA LEU A 197 19.14 5.23 -2.20
C LEU A 197 18.84 4.05 -1.28
N LEU A 198 19.83 3.19 -1.07
CA LEU A 198 19.74 2.07 -0.12
C LEU A 198 20.28 2.56 1.24
N TYR A 199 19.47 2.44 2.29
CA TYR A 199 19.85 2.99 3.60
C TYR A 199 21.09 2.31 4.14
N LYS A 200 21.15 0.97 4.05
CA LYS A 200 22.30 0.15 4.44
C LYS A 200 23.63 0.53 3.76
N ASP A 201 23.58 1.06 2.54
CA ASP A 201 24.79 1.45 1.80
C ASP A 201 25.19 2.90 2.09
N LYS A 202 24.20 3.76 2.37
CA LYS A 202 24.43 5.21 2.55
C LYS A 202 24.75 5.57 3.99
N TYR A 203 24.09 4.94 4.94
CA TYR A 203 24.14 5.27 6.35
C TYR A 203 24.77 4.10 7.12
N ASN A 204 25.84 4.39 7.85
CA ASN A 204 26.50 3.42 8.72
C ASN A 204 25.97 3.56 10.16
N VAL A 205 24.64 3.57 10.30
CA VAL A 205 23.93 3.59 11.58
C VAL A 205 22.87 2.51 11.54
N ASP A 206 22.65 1.86 12.68
CA ASP A 206 21.54 0.95 12.83
C ASP A 206 20.25 1.77 12.82
N VAL A 207 19.27 1.32 12.03
CA VAL A 207 17.93 1.89 12.06
C VAL A 207 17.34 1.55 13.42
N THR A 208 17.00 2.58 14.19
CA THR A 208 16.43 2.46 15.52
C THR A 208 15.12 1.67 15.48
N ASP A 209 14.91 0.78 16.44
CA ASP A 209 13.66 0.02 16.53
C ASP A 209 12.46 0.96 16.68
N SER A 210 11.34 0.60 16.06
CA SER A 210 10.12 1.40 16.09
C SER A 210 9.63 1.73 17.51
N TYR A 211 9.79 0.83 18.47
CA TYR A 211 9.39 1.07 19.86
C TYR A 211 10.36 2.01 20.59
N GLU A 212 11.65 1.98 20.26
CA GLU A 212 12.62 2.91 20.84
C GLU A 212 12.28 4.35 20.45
N GLN A 213 11.95 4.59 19.16
CA GLN A 213 11.50 5.91 18.71
C GLN A 213 10.19 6.34 19.38
N LEU A 214 9.18 5.46 19.42
CA LEU A 214 7.89 5.81 20.02
C LEU A 214 8.01 6.11 21.53
N LEU A 215 8.86 5.37 22.25
CA LEU A 215 9.10 5.65 23.67
C LEU A 215 9.83 7.00 23.86
N HIS A 216 10.78 7.31 22.99
CA HIS A 216 11.47 8.60 22.99
C HIS A 216 10.48 9.75 22.77
N ASP A 217 9.59 9.64 21.78
CA ASP A 217 8.57 10.66 21.48
C ASP A 217 7.62 10.90 22.66
N VAL A 218 7.23 9.85 23.39
CA VAL A 218 6.41 9.98 24.60
C VAL A 218 7.13 10.78 25.69
N ILE A 219 8.44 10.61 25.84
CA ILE A 219 9.26 11.35 26.81
C ILE A 219 9.33 12.84 26.42
N ASP A 220 9.48 13.12 25.13
CA ASP A 220 9.54 14.48 24.60
C ASP A 220 8.17 15.16 24.52
N GLY A 221 7.08 14.40 24.74
CA GLY A 221 5.71 14.87 24.60
C GLY A 221 5.29 15.08 23.15
N ASP A 222 6.04 14.51 22.21
CA ASP A 222 5.73 14.55 20.78
C ASP A 222 4.71 13.44 20.44
N ASN A 223 3.65 13.84 19.75
CA ASN A 223 2.51 13.00 19.45
C ASN A 223 2.23 12.85 17.94
N HIS A 224 3.12 13.32 17.06
CA HIS A 224 2.88 13.30 15.62
C HIS A 224 2.80 11.88 15.02
N LEU A 225 3.49 10.89 15.61
CA LEU A 225 3.42 9.48 15.21
C LEU A 225 2.26 8.71 15.86
N PHE A 226 1.56 9.30 16.82
CA PHE A 226 0.49 8.64 17.54
C PHE A 226 -0.88 8.89 16.89
N MET A 227 -1.72 7.86 16.87
CA MET A 227 -3.05 7.96 16.30
C MET A 227 -4.01 8.63 17.29
N ARG A 228 -4.63 9.76 16.90
CA ARG A 228 -5.67 10.42 17.71
C ARG A 228 -7.00 9.67 17.60
N SER A 229 -7.88 9.84 18.59
CA SER A 229 -9.16 9.10 18.67
C SER A 229 -10.05 9.30 17.44
N ASP A 230 -10.05 10.49 16.83
CA ASP A 230 -10.80 10.80 15.62
C ASP A 230 -10.16 10.22 14.34
N GLU A 231 -8.83 10.04 14.29
CA GLU A 231 -8.17 9.26 13.25
C GLU A 231 -8.62 7.79 13.30
N VAL A 232 -8.63 7.22 14.52
CA VAL A 232 -9.08 5.84 14.77
C VAL A 232 -10.54 5.67 14.34
N GLU A 233 -11.42 6.61 14.71
CA GLU A 233 -12.82 6.59 14.31
C GLU A 233 -12.98 6.70 12.78
N ALA A 234 -12.28 7.62 12.13
CA ALA A 234 -12.34 7.78 10.68
C ALA A 234 -11.87 6.52 9.93
N ALA A 235 -10.79 5.90 10.41
CA ALA A 235 -10.30 4.62 9.89
C ALA A 235 -11.34 3.50 10.00
N TRP A 236 -12.03 3.36 11.15
CA TRP A 236 -13.10 2.38 11.31
C TRP A 236 -14.31 2.70 10.42
N ASN A 237 -14.65 3.97 10.24
CA ASN A 237 -15.76 4.39 9.38
C ASN A 237 -15.54 4.00 7.91
N ILE A 238 -14.29 3.97 7.44
CA ILE A 238 -13.93 3.50 6.08
C ILE A 238 -14.20 1.99 5.94
N LEU A 239 -13.82 1.19 6.95
CA LEU A 239 -13.97 -0.27 6.93
C LEU A 239 -15.39 -0.74 7.28
N SER A 240 -16.16 0.08 7.99
CA SER A 240 -17.50 -0.28 8.50
C SER A 240 -18.41 -0.98 7.47
N PRO A 241 -18.50 -0.55 6.19
CA PRO A 241 -19.29 -1.27 5.19
C PRO A 241 -18.80 -2.71 4.97
N VAL A 242 -17.49 -2.90 4.83
CA VAL A 242 -16.87 -4.22 4.61
C VAL A 242 -17.09 -5.13 5.83
N LEU A 243 -16.92 -4.59 7.04
CA LEU A 243 -17.14 -5.34 8.28
C LEU A 243 -18.60 -5.75 8.43
N SER A 244 -19.53 -4.84 8.11
CA SER A 244 -20.97 -5.14 8.13
C SER A 244 -21.34 -6.23 7.12
N GLU A 245 -20.73 -6.24 5.93
CA GLU A 245 -20.97 -7.29 4.94
C GLU A 245 -20.38 -8.64 5.37
N LEU A 246 -19.23 -8.65 6.05
CA LEU A 246 -18.63 -9.84 6.63
C LEU A 246 -19.48 -10.41 7.77
N ASP A 247 -19.94 -9.58 8.70
CA ASP A 247 -20.78 -10.00 9.84
C ASP A 247 -22.14 -10.57 9.37
N ASN A 248 -22.65 -10.08 8.24
CA ASN A 248 -23.88 -10.59 7.62
C ASN A 248 -23.67 -11.78 6.67
N ASN A 249 -22.44 -12.29 6.52
CA ASN A 249 -22.08 -13.34 5.55
C ASN A 249 -22.44 -13.03 4.09
N ASN A 250 -22.47 -11.73 3.72
CA ASN A 250 -22.79 -11.28 2.36
C ASN A 250 -21.54 -11.25 1.45
N VAL A 251 -20.34 -11.26 2.04
CA VAL A 251 -19.06 -11.32 1.31
C VAL A 251 -18.51 -12.73 1.37
N THR A 252 -18.21 -13.30 0.20
CA THR A 252 -17.49 -14.57 0.11
C THR A 252 -15.99 -14.31 0.29
N LEU A 253 -15.38 -14.99 1.26
CA LEU A 253 -13.93 -14.96 1.44
C LEU A 253 -13.25 -15.69 0.28
N GLU A 254 -12.40 -14.99 -0.44
CA GLU A 254 -11.63 -15.57 -1.53
C GLU A 254 -10.45 -16.37 -0.98
N HIS A 255 -10.46 -17.68 -1.24
CA HIS A 255 -9.36 -18.54 -0.81
C HIS A 255 -8.13 -18.39 -1.71
N TYR A 256 -6.96 -18.38 -1.11
CA TYR A 256 -5.68 -18.41 -1.83
C TYR A 256 -4.71 -19.40 -1.19
N GLU A 257 -3.80 -19.95 -1.99
CA GLU A 257 -2.79 -20.88 -1.47
C GLU A 257 -1.76 -20.14 -0.61
N PHE A 258 -1.31 -20.76 0.47
CA PHE A 258 -0.21 -20.24 1.27
C PHE A 258 1.05 -20.09 0.41
N GLY A 259 1.76 -18.95 0.55
CA GLY A 259 2.93 -18.63 -0.28
C GLY A 259 2.59 -18.18 -1.72
N SER A 260 1.31 -18.00 -2.05
CA SER A 260 0.90 -17.41 -3.34
C SER A 260 0.94 -15.88 -3.33
N LYS A 261 0.54 -15.25 -4.43
CA LYS A 261 0.45 -13.78 -4.54
C LYS A 261 -0.81 -13.20 -3.88
N GLY A 262 -1.71 -14.05 -3.38
CA GLY A 262 -3.05 -13.70 -2.92
C GLY A 262 -4.13 -14.18 -3.89
N PRO A 263 -5.41 -13.81 -3.67
CA PRO A 263 -6.52 -14.24 -4.50
C PRO A 263 -6.45 -13.76 -5.95
N ASP A 264 -6.80 -14.62 -6.92
CA ASP A 264 -6.80 -14.26 -8.34
C ASP A 264 -7.72 -13.07 -8.67
N LYS A 265 -8.84 -12.95 -7.94
CA LYS A 265 -9.77 -11.83 -8.11
C LYS A 265 -9.14 -10.47 -7.79
N ALA A 266 -8.09 -10.42 -6.97
CA ALA A 266 -7.35 -9.18 -6.73
C ALA A 266 -6.67 -8.69 -8.02
N GLY A 267 -6.10 -9.58 -8.83
CA GLY A 267 -5.54 -9.21 -10.14
C GLY A 267 -6.55 -8.53 -11.07
N ASN A 268 -7.79 -9.02 -11.07
CA ASN A 268 -8.88 -8.42 -11.83
C ASN A 268 -9.28 -7.04 -11.28
N LEU A 269 -9.24 -6.85 -9.96
CA LEU A 269 -9.49 -5.56 -9.32
C LEU A 269 -8.47 -4.51 -9.80
N TRP A 270 -7.18 -4.86 -9.84
CA TRP A 270 -6.12 -3.96 -10.31
C TRP A 270 -6.25 -3.63 -11.80
N ALA A 271 -6.56 -4.64 -12.61
CA ALA A 271 -6.68 -4.51 -14.06
C ALA A 271 -7.79 -3.54 -14.48
N LYS A 272 -8.89 -3.44 -13.71
CA LYS A 272 -9.97 -2.45 -13.94
C LYS A 272 -9.46 -1.00 -13.93
N HIS A 273 -8.37 -0.74 -13.20
CA HIS A 273 -7.75 0.58 -13.08
C HIS A 273 -6.52 0.75 -13.99
N GLY A 274 -6.28 -0.20 -14.90
CA GLY A 274 -5.13 -0.16 -15.80
C GLY A 274 -3.80 -0.47 -15.10
N VAL A 275 -3.84 -1.03 -13.89
CA VAL A 275 -2.65 -1.35 -13.10
C VAL A 275 -2.37 -2.85 -13.16
N LYS A 276 -1.13 -3.21 -13.51
CA LYS A 276 -0.62 -4.58 -13.38
C LYS A 276 0.32 -4.60 -12.19
N TRP A 277 -0.03 -5.36 -11.16
CA TRP A 277 0.83 -5.51 -9.98
C TRP A 277 2.04 -6.36 -10.35
N LEU A 278 3.22 -5.76 -10.35
CA LEU A 278 4.49 -6.41 -10.69
C LEU A 278 4.98 -7.23 -9.48
N ASP A 279 4.36 -8.39 -9.27
CA ASP A 279 4.86 -9.39 -8.32
C ASP A 279 5.78 -10.39 -9.03
N ASP A 280 7.04 -10.07 -9.28
CA ASP A 280 8.05 -11.05 -9.74
C ASP A 280 8.83 -11.60 -8.53
#